data_AF-A0A957NF07-F1
#
_entry.id   AF-A0A957NF07-F1
#
_cell.length_a   1.000
_cell.length_b   1.000
_cell.length_c   1.000
_cell.angle_alpha   90.00
_cell.angle_beta   90.00
_cell.angle_gamma   90.00
#
_symmetry.space_group_name_H-M   'P 1'
#
loop_
_entity.id
_entity.type
_entity.pdbx_description
1 polymer ?
#
loop_
_entity_poly.entity_id
_entity_poly.type
_entity_poly.pdbx_seq_one_letter_code
_entity_poly.pdbx_strand_id
1 'polypeptide(L)'
;MAEPTEVLDSAFQLVANDLDRSLLFDEDIQEKTEYVARNLKNRAVVRLLMACLLAKSHIPHLDVRKPYTKIPAPDAFSGRSYDEQYLTAFIRAHNLPCNSTTAFLTPALRNRNATLDKEVNLVGRPPRLYKTVLSLLDDVHKGRVQPELLLAETIRWLLVMRDERQQRINSFLQELETVTIRYRRPPTLSWRLWNNI
;
A
#
# COMPACT_ATOMS: atom_id res chain seq x y z
N MET A 1 -4.88 -1.57 25.83
CA MET A 1 -4.55 -1.05 24.48
C MET A 1 -4.97 -2.13 23.50
N ALA A 2 -5.51 -1.76 22.35
CA ALA A 2 -5.83 -2.74 21.30
C ALA A 2 -4.53 -3.35 20.77
N GLU A 3 -4.54 -4.64 20.44
CA GLU A 3 -3.37 -5.28 19.82
C GLU A 3 -3.13 -4.71 18.41
N PRO A 4 -1.89 -4.68 17.89
CA PRO A 4 -1.60 -4.16 16.55
C PRO A 4 -2.46 -4.79 15.44
N THR A 5 -2.80 -6.07 15.57
CA THR A 5 -3.69 -6.75 14.62
C THR A 5 -5.11 -6.20 14.66
N GLU A 6 -5.65 -5.87 15.84
CA GLU A 6 -6.99 -5.29 15.99
C GLU A 6 -7.06 -3.89 15.36
N VAL A 7 -5.97 -3.11 15.45
CA VAL A 7 -5.87 -1.81 14.77
C VAL A 7 -5.94 -1.98 13.25
N LEU A 8 -5.23 -2.97 12.70
CA LEU A 8 -5.25 -3.27 11.26
C LEU A 8 -6.62 -3.75 10.80
N ASP A 9 -7.25 -4.66 11.55
CA ASP A 9 -8.57 -5.20 11.23
C ASP A 9 -9.63 -4.09 11.27
N SER A 10 -9.57 -3.22 12.27
CA SER A 10 -10.47 -2.05 12.37
C SER A 10 -10.28 -1.09 11.19
N ALA A 11 -9.02 -0.78 10.83
CA ALA A 11 -8.71 0.08 9.70
C ALA A 11 -9.17 -0.53 8.36
N PHE A 12 -9.05 -1.85 8.19
CA PHE A 12 -9.56 -2.57 7.03
C PHE A 12 -11.09 -2.51 6.96
N GLN A 13 -11.78 -2.87 8.05
CA GLN A 13 -13.24 -2.88 8.11
C GLN A 13 -13.84 -1.51 7.82
N LEU A 14 -13.17 -0.44 8.26
CA LEU A 14 -13.62 0.93 8.03
C LEU A 14 -13.74 1.29 6.54
N VAL A 15 -12.90 0.71 5.68
CA VAL A 15 -12.84 1.05 4.26
C VAL A 15 -13.34 -0.06 3.33
N ALA A 16 -13.44 -1.30 3.82
CA ALA A 16 -13.76 -2.46 2.99
C ALA A 16 -15.15 -2.38 2.32
N ASN A 17 -16.09 -1.62 2.88
CA ASN A 17 -17.46 -1.51 2.38
C ASN A 17 -17.67 -0.31 1.44
N ASP A 18 -16.79 0.69 1.45
CA ASP A 18 -16.88 1.88 0.61
C ASP A 18 -15.45 2.33 0.23
N LEU A 19 -15.02 1.90 -0.95
CA LEU A 19 -13.71 2.26 -1.50
C LEU A 19 -13.74 3.58 -2.28
N ASP A 20 -14.92 4.09 -2.65
CA ASP A 20 -15.06 5.27 -3.49
C ASP A 20 -14.95 6.56 -2.68
N ARG A 21 -15.21 6.49 -1.37
CA ARG A 21 -15.16 7.63 -0.47
C ARG A 21 -13.84 7.71 0.31
N SER A 22 -13.16 8.86 0.23
CA SER A 22 -12.01 9.14 1.10
C SER A 22 -12.45 9.37 2.56
N LEU A 23 -11.63 8.90 3.51
CA LEU A 23 -11.81 9.16 4.94
C LEU A 23 -11.21 10.48 5.41
N LEU A 24 -10.35 11.09 4.59
CA LEU A 24 -9.66 12.32 4.93
C LEU A 24 -10.47 13.51 4.41
N PHE A 25 -10.38 14.67 5.06
CA PHE A 25 -10.99 15.92 4.57
C PHE A 25 -9.98 16.86 3.91
N ASP A 26 -8.70 16.76 4.29
CA ASP A 26 -7.62 17.58 3.74
C ASP A 26 -7.15 16.97 2.40
N GLU A 27 -7.49 17.65 1.29
CA GLU A 27 -7.17 17.22 -0.07
C GLU A 27 -5.66 17.04 -0.31
N ASP A 28 -4.81 17.89 0.30
CA ASP A 28 -3.35 17.76 0.18
C ASP A 28 -2.86 16.47 0.83
N ILE A 29 -3.42 16.09 1.98
CA ILE A 29 -3.08 14.81 2.64
C ILE A 29 -3.64 13.63 1.84
N GLN A 30 -4.84 13.74 1.26
CA GLN A 30 -5.40 12.72 0.38
C GLN A 30 -4.49 12.44 -0.83
N GLU A 31 -4.11 13.49 -1.57
CA GLU A 31 -3.28 13.37 -2.78
C GLU A 31 -1.91 12.77 -2.45
N LYS A 32 -1.29 13.19 -1.33
CA LYS A 32 -0.02 12.61 -0.88
C LYS A 32 -0.17 11.13 -0.51
N THR A 33 -1.26 10.76 0.14
CA THR A 33 -1.55 9.38 0.54
C THR A 33 -1.73 8.50 -0.69
N GLU A 34 -2.56 8.95 -1.65
CA GLU A 34 -2.72 8.28 -2.93
C GLU A 34 -1.38 8.12 -3.65
N TYR A 35 -0.60 9.19 -3.75
CA TYR A 35 0.68 9.18 -4.45
C TYR A 35 1.67 8.17 -3.84
N VAL A 36 1.71 8.05 -2.51
CA VAL A 36 2.56 7.07 -1.83
C VAL A 36 2.05 5.65 -2.06
N ALA A 37 0.75 5.41 -1.90
CA ALA A 37 0.15 4.09 -2.06
C ALA A 37 0.26 3.57 -3.51
N ARG A 38 -0.02 4.41 -4.50
CA ARG A 38 -0.02 4.07 -5.94
C ARG A 38 1.36 4.04 -6.58
N ASN A 39 2.44 4.26 -5.82
CA ASN A 39 3.78 4.25 -6.37
C ASN A 39 4.29 2.84 -6.70
N LEU A 40 4.03 2.38 -7.93
CA LEU A 40 4.43 1.05 -8.40
C LEU A 40 5.95 0.83 -8.48
N LYS A 41 6.75 1.91 -8.61
CA LYS A 41 8.21 1.83 -8.75
C LYS A 41 8.89 1.44 -7.44
N ASN A 42 8.32 1.86 -6.31
CA ASN A 42 8.91 1.60 -5.01
C ASN A 42 7.82 1.44 -3.93
N ARG A 43 7.40 0.19 -3.72
CA ARG A 43 6.36 -0.16 -2.77
C ARG A 43 6.90 -0.45 -1.36
N ALA A 44 8.18 -0.16 -1.11
CA ALA A 44 8.74 -0.22 0.22
C ALA A 44 8.27 0.97 1.06
N VAL A 45 8.09 2.14 0.42
CA VAL A 45 7.76 3.37 1.14
C VAL A 45 6.35 3.33 1.74
N VAL A 46 5.39 2.69 1.08
CA VAL A 46 4.05 2.49 1.68
C VAL A 46 4.12 1.56 2.91
N ARG A 47 4.99 0.54 2.90
CA ARG A 47 5.22 -0.31 4.09
C ARG A 47 5.85 0.46 5.25
N LEU A 48 6.79 1.37 4.96
CA LEU A 48 7.33 2.30 5.98
C LEU A 48 6.21 3.14 6.59
N LEU A 49 5.38 3.77 5.76
CA LEU A 49 4.26 4.60 6.21
C LEU A 49 3.33 3.79 7.13
N MET A 50 2.85 2.63 6.66
CA MET A 50 1.94 1.78 7.42
C MET A 50 2.56 1.34 8.76
N ALA A 51 3.85 1.00 8.81
CA ALA A 51 4.50 0.55 10.03
C ALA A 51 4.57 1.67 11.09
N CYS A 52 4.87 2.90 10.65
CA CYS A 52 4.88 4.05 11.53
C CYS A 52 3.47 4.40 12.04
N LEU A 53 2.47 4.40 11.17
CA LEU A 53 1.08 4.70 11.54
C LEU A 53 0.52 3.66 12.50
N LEU A 54 0.78 2.38 12.25
CA LEU A 54 0.37 1.29 13.12
C LEU A 54 0.97 1.43 14.52
N ALA A 55 2.28 1.71 14.61
CA ALA A 55 2.93 1.90 15.90
C ALA A 55 2.36 3.09 16.66
N LYS A 56 2.13 4.22 15.99
CA LYS A 56 1.54 5.42 16.58
C LYS A 56 0.10 5.18 17.06
N SER A 57 -0.69 4.44 16.29
CA SER A 57 -2.08 4.10 16.62
C SER A 57 -2.17 3.12 17.80
N HIS A 58 -1.24 2.15 17.86
CA HIS A 58 -1.16 1.19 18.97
C HIS A 58 -0.69 1.87 20.27
N ILE A 59 0.34 2.71 20.21
CA ILE A 59 0.93 3.39 21.35
C ILE A 59 0.97 4.90 21.07
N PRO A 60 -0.05 5.68 21.53
CA PRO A 60 -0.18 7.10 21.20
C PRO A 60 0.97 7.99 21.64
N HIS A 61 1.79 7.58 22.61
CA HIS A 61 2.94 8.35 23.09
C HIS A 61 4.17 8.28 22.17
N LEU A 62 4.22 7.35 21.22
CA LEU A 62 5.35 7.25 20.29
C LEU A 62 5.40 8.45 19.34
N ASP A 63 6.60 8.85 18.92
CA ASP A 63 6.76 9.77 17.79
C ASP A 63 6.79 8.95 16.51
N VAL A 64 5.76 9.11 15.68
CA VAL A 64 5.58 8.42 14.39
C VAL A 64 6.81 8.51 13.46
N ARG A 65 7.68 9.51 13.66
CA ARG A 65 8.91 9.74 12.89
C ARG A 65 10.13 9.00 13.43
N LYS A 66 10.05 8.27 14.54
CA LYS A 66 11.19 7.61 15.20
C LYS A 66 11.15 6.07 15.12
N PRO A 67 11.09 5.45 13.93
CA PRO A 67 10.95 3.99 13.79
C PRO A 67 12.26 3.21 13.98
N TYR A 68 13.25 3.79 14.65
CA TYR A 68 14.57 3.18 14.89
C TYR A 68 14.90 3.21 16.39
N THR A 69 15.00 2.03 17.00
CA THR A 69 15.34 1.88 18.44
C THR A 69 16.73 2.37 18.82
N LYS A 70 17.61 2.59 17.84
CA LYS A 70 18.92 3.22 18.03
C LYS A 70 18.83 4.74 18.30
N ILE A 71 17.67 5.35 18.11
CA ILE A 71 17.39 6.71 18.58
C ILE A 71 17.22 6.63 20.11
N PRO A 72 18.06 7.29 20.91
CA PRO A 72 18.01 7.21 22.37
C PRO A 72 16.88 8.08 22.92
N ALA A 73 15.63 7.71 22.65
CA ALA A 73 14.44 8.44 23.08
C ALA A 73 13.33 7.47 23.50
N PRO A 74 12.56 7.79 24.57
CA PRO A 74 11.51 6.90 25.08
C PRO A 74 10.30 6.78 24.14
N ASP A 75 10.19 7.70 23.17
CA ASP A 75 9.15 7.73 22.14
C ASP A 75 9.60 7.12 20.80
N ALA A 76 10.77 6.48 20.76
CA ALA A 76 11.25 5.71 19.61
C ALA A 76 10.75 4.26 19.65
N PHE A 77 10.62 3.64 18.48
CA PHE A 77 10.10 2.27 18.34
C PHE A 77 10.82 1.50 17.24
N SER A 78 10.57 0.19 17.14
CA SER A 78 11.09 -0.64 16.05
C SER A 78 10.08 -0.75 14.93
N GLY A 79 10.17 0.12 13.92
CA GLY A 79 9.28 0.05 12.76
C GLY A 79 9.43 -1.28 12.00
N ARG A 80 10.64 -1.83 11.95
CA ARG A 80 10.89 -3.17 11.39
C ARG A 80 10.09 -4.26 12.10
N SER A 81 10.01 -4.21 13.43
CA SER A 81 9.24 -5.21 14.19
C SER A 81 7.75 -5.12 13.86
N TYR A 82 7.19 -3.91 13.79
CA TYR A 82 5.80 -3.72 13.37
C TYR A 82 5.53 -4.25 11.96
N ASP A 83 6.45 -4.03 11.03
CA ASP A 83 6.33 -4.46 9.64
C ASP A 83 6.45 -5.99 9.48
N GLU A 84 7.45 -6.60 10.11
CA GLU A 84 7.70 -8.04 10.01
C GLU A 84 6.67 -8.87 10.80
N GLN A 85 6.27 -8.42 12.00
CA GLN A 85 5.36 -9.19 12.87
C GLN A 85 3.89 -9.05 12.48
N TYR A 86 3.45 -7.86 12.03
CA TYR A 86 2.03 -7.58 11.81
C TYR A 86 1.71 -7.30 10.34
N LEU A 87 2.39 -6.34 9.72
CA LEU A 87 2.03 -5.93 8.34
C LEU A 87 2.28 -7.01 7.31
N THR A 88 3.33 -7.82 7.45
CA THR A 88 3.65 -8.88 6.48
C THR A 88 2.50 -9.88 6.37
N ALA A 89 1.96 -10.33 7.51
CA ALA A 89 0.83 -11.26 7.53
C ALA A 89 -0.44 -10.61 6.96
N PHE A 90 -0.73 -9.37 7.37
CA PHE A 90 -1.89 -8.61 6.92
C PHE A 90 -1.87 -8.35 5.39
N ILE A 91 -0.75 -7.84 4.86
CA ILE A 91 -0.55 -7.60 3.42
C ILE A 91 -0.80 -8.88 2.62
N ARG A 92 -0.28 -10.02 3.09
CA ARG A 92 -0.46 -11.31 2.44
C ARG A 92 -1.91 -11.78 2.52
N ALA A 93 -2.55 -11.69 3.68
CA ALA A 93 -3.92 -12.15 3.89
C ALA A 93 -4.92 -11.41 2.98
N HIS A 94 -4.70 -10.12 2.75
CA HIS A 94 -5.60 -9.28 1.93
C HIS A 94 -5.13 -9.06 0.49
N ASN A 95 -4.05 -9.74 0.07
CA ASN A 95 -3.43 -9.61 -1.26
C ASN A 95 -3.10 -8.15 -1.64
N LEU A 96 -2.63 -7.35 -0.68
CA LEU A 96 -2.31 -5.94 -0.92
C LEU A 96 -1.08 -5.82 -1.83
N PRO A 97 -1.05 -4.85 -2.77
CA PRO A 97 -0.01 -4.76 -3.79
C PRO A 97 1.31 -4.15 -3.26
N CYS A 98 1.80 -4.56 -2.10
CA CYS A 98 3.06 -4.09 -1.52
C CYS A 98 4.26 -4.98 -1.89
N ASN A 99 5.47 -4.56 -1.51
CA ASN A 99 6.66 -5.42 -1.60
C ASN A 99 6.55 -6.61 -0.65
N SER A 100 7.12 -7.76 -1.02
CA SER A 100 7.15 -8.96 -0.16
C SER A 100 8.05 -8.79 1.06
N THR A 101 9.13 -8.02 0.93
CA THR A 101 10.09 -7.75 2.00
C THR A 101 9.81 -6.43 2.71
N THR A 102 10.29 -6.33 3.96
CA THR A 102 10.18 -5.13 4.78
C THR A 102 10.88 -3.93 4.15
N ALA A 103 10.31 -2.73 4.37
CA ALA A 103 10.93 -1.47 3.95
C ALA A 103 12.29 -1.23 4.64
N PHE A 104 12.42 -1.69 5.88
CA PHE A 104 13.54 -1.41 6.77
C PHE A 104 14.83 -2.14 6.39
N LEU A 105 14.80 -3.03 5.39
CA LEU A 105 16.01 -3.66 4.84
C LEU A 105 16.52 -2.96 3.56
N THR A 106 15.79 -1.98 3.04
CA THR A 106 16.20 -1.24 1.84
C THR A 106 17.41 -0.32 2.11
N PRO A 107 18.28 -0.05 1.11
CA PRO A 107 19.45 0.81 1.30
C PRO A 107 19.15 2.19 1.88
N ALA A 108 17.99 2.78 1.55
CA ALA A 108 17.59 4.09 2.05
C ALA A 108 17.31 4.11 3.58
N LEU A 109 16.90 2.96 4.14
CA LEU A 109 16.31 2.86 5.48
C LEU A 109 17.10 1.97 6.45
N ARG A 110 17.89 1.00 5.97
CA ARG A 110 18.47 -0.08 6.79
C ARG A 110 19.46 0.35 7.89
N ASN A 111 20.18 1.44 7.69
CA ASN A 111 21.23 1.90 8.59
C ASN A 111 20.93 3.30 9.16
N ARG A 112 19.65 3.63 9.32
CA ARG A 112 19.23 4.94 9.83
C ARG A 112 19.07 4.91 11.35
N ASN A 113 19.61 5.93 11.99
CA ASN A 113 19.52 6.16 13.44
C ASN A 113 19.06 7.59 13.74
N ALA A 114 18.21 8.15 12.88
CA ALA A 114 17.76 9.53 12.97
C ALA A 114 16.24 9.61 12.84
N THR A 115 15.65 10.63 13.48
CA THR A 115 14.24 10.99 13.32
C THR A 115 13.96 11.27 11.84
N LEU A 116 12.88 10.70 11.30
CA LEU A 116 12.41 10.88 9.94
C LEU A 116 11.59 12.18 9.80
N ASP A 117 12.25 13.33 9.98
CA ASP A 117 11.65 14.63 9.68
C ASP A 117 11.76 14.99 8.19
N LYS A 118 11.21 16.15 7.81
CA LYS A 118 11.15 16.61 6.40
C LYS A 118 12.51 17.00 5.81
N GLU A 119 13.51 17.26 6.65
CA GLU A 119 14.86 17.67 6.24
C GLU A 119 15.77 16.46 5.98
N VAL A 120 15.38 15.27 6.46
CA VAL A 120 16.15 14.05 6.21
C VAL A 120 16.24 13.73 4.72
N ASN A 121 17.48 13.63 4.23
CA ASN A 121 17.74 13.15 2.87
C ASN A 121 17.70 11.61 2.80
N LEU A 122 16.52 11.08 2.48
CA LEU A 122 16.34 9.67 2.11
C LEU A 122 16.70 9.46 0.63
N VAL A 123 17.87 8.86 0.39
CA VAL A 123 18.37 8.59 -0.96
C VAL A 123 17.67 7.36 -1.55
N GLY A 124 16.77 7.61 -2.50
CA GLY A 124 16.12 6.56 -3.28
C GLY A 124 15.32 7.14 -4.45
N ARG A 125 14.72 6.26 -5.25
CA ARG A 125 13.94 6.66 -6.44
C ARG A 125 12.47 6.24 -6.30
N PRO A 126 11.52 7.12 -6.69
CA PRO A 126 11.71 8.53 -7.02
C PRO A 126 11.93 9.40 -5.76
N PRO A 127 12.75 10.47 -5.79
CA PRO A 127 12.98 11.32 -4.61
C PRO A 127 11.72 11.95 -4.02
N ARG A 128 10.75 12.32 -4.88
CA ARG A 128 9.45 12.88 -4.45
C ARG A 128 8.70 11.93 -3.52
N LEU A 129 8.80 10.60 -3.72
CA LEU A 129 8.12 9.62 -2.88
C LEU A 129 8.60 9.68 -1.42
N TYR A 130 9.91 9.78 -1.22
CA TYR A 130 10.49 9.89 0.11
C TYR A 130 10.13 11.23 0.77
N LYS A 131 10.19 12.34 0.05
CA LYS A 131 9.73 13.63 0.59
C LYS A 131 8.25 13.61 0.97
N THR A 132 7.43 12.93 0.17
CA THR A 132 5.99 12.83 0.40
C THR A 132 5.68 12.01 1.66
N VAL A 133 6.33 10.87 1.86
CA VAL A 133 6.12 10.08 3.09
C VAL A 133 6.59 10.85 4.33
N LEU A 134 7.71 11.58 4.25
CA LEU A 134 8.20 12.40 5.35
C LEU A 134 7.22 13.54 5.69
N SER A 135 6.58 14.14 4.68
CA SER A 135 5.49 15.11 4.91
C SER A 135 4.32 14.48 5.65
N LEU A 136 3.86 13.29 5.23
CA LEU A 136 2.74 12.62 5.88
C LEU A 136 3.03 12.28 7.35
N LEU A 137 4.26 11.83 7.65
CA LEU A 137 4.69 11.59 9.04
C LEU A 137 4.73 12.89 9.86
N ASP A 138 5.14 14.01 9.26
CA ASP A 138 5.10 15.34 9.91
C ASP A 138 3.66 15.84 10.12
N ASP A 139 2.75 15.60 9.17
CA ASP A 139 1.34 15.96 9.27
C ASP A 139 0.66 15.19 10.43
N VAL A 140 0.98 13.90 10.62
CA VAL A 140 0.55 13.13 11.81
C VAL A 140 1.19 13.66 13.09
N HIS A 141 2.50 13.92 13.08
CA HIS A 141 3.22 14.41 14.27
C HIS A 141 2.64 15.75 14.77
N LYS A 142 2.21 16.62 13.85
CA LYS A 142 1.59 17.92 14.15
C LYS A 142 0.09 17.84 14.44
N GLY A 143 -0.51 16.65 14.39
CA GLY A 143 -1.94 16.45 14.64
C GLY A 143 -2.85 16.98 13.51
N ARG A 144 -2.33 17.17 12.29
CA ARG A 144 -3.15 17.57 11.14
C ARG A 144 -4.03 16.42 10.63
N VAL A 145 -3.61 15.18 10.87
CA VAL A 145 -4.37 13.98 10.54
C VAL A 145 -4.14 12.91 11.60
N GLN A 146 -5.20 12.17 11.93
CA GLN A 146 -5.10 11.07 12.89
C GLN A 146 -4.41 9.86 12.25
N PRO A 147 -3.52 9.18 12.98
CA PRO A 147 -2.75 8.05 12.45
C PRO A 147 -3.66 6.89 12.02
N GLU A 148 -4.76 6.64 12.73
CA GLU A 148 -5.73 5.58 12.40
C GLU A 148 -6.44 5.86 11.08
N LEU A 149 -6.86 7.11 10.86
CA LEU A 149 -7.53 7.53 9.62
C LEU A 149 -6.58 7.48 8.44
N LEU A 150 -5.34 7.94 8.61
CA LEU A 150 -4.33 7.87 7.56
C LEU A 150 -3.93 6.43 7.23
N LEU A 151 -3.91 5.53 8.23
CA LEU A 151 -3.66 4.10 8.02
C LEU A 151 -4.80 3.48 7.22
N ALA A 152 -6.05 3.73 7.61
CA ALA A 152 -7.23 3.24 6.91
C ALA A 152 -7.29 3.77 5.47
N GLU A 153 -7.02 5.06 5.25
CA GLU A 153 -6.96 5.65 3.90
C GLU A 153 -5.85 5.05 3.05
N THR A 154 -4.68 4.75 3.65
CA THR A 154 -3.60 4.04 2.95
C THR A 154 -4.04 2.63 2.54
N ILE A 155 -4.73 1.91 3.42
CA ILE A 155 -5.30 0.58 3.13
C ILE A 155 -6.35 0.68 2.03
N ARG A 156 -7.24 1.69 2.04
CA ARG A 156 -8.26 1.93 1.01
C ARG A 156 -7.62 2.00 -0.38
N TRP A 157 -6.57 2.82 -0.54
CA TRP A 157 -5.88 2.93 -1.82
C TRP A 157 -5.22 1.62 -2.27
N LEU A 158 -4.67 0.84 -1.33
CA LEU A 158 -4.11 -0.47 -1.64
C LEU A 158 -5.18 -1.48 -2.09
N LEU A 159 -6.38 -1.40 -1.52
CA LEU A 159 -7.54 -2.21 -1.94
C LEU A 159 -8.05 -1.82 -3.32
N VAL A 160 -8.20 -0.51 -3.58
CA VAL A 160 -8.54 0.01 -4.92
C VAL A 160 -7.56 -0.53 -5.96
N MET A 161 -6.25 -0.43 -5.71
CA MET A 161 -5.22 -0.94 -6.63
C MET A 161 -5.28 -2.46 -6.82
N ARG A 162 -5.59 -3.21 -5.76
CA ARG A 162 -5.76 -4.67 -5.82
C ARG A 162 -6.93 -5.01 -6.75
N ASP A 163 -8.06 -4.35 -6.57
CA ASP A 163 -9.29 -4.63 -7.29
C ASP A 163 -9.16 -4.22 -8.76
N GLU A 164 -8.57 -3.05 -9.05
CA GLU A 164 -8.21 -2.61 -10.41
C GLU A 164 -7.28 -3.63 -11.11
N ARG A 165 -6.31 -4.19 -10.39
CA ARG A 165 -5.41 -5.20 -10.93
C ARG A 165 -6.15 -6.49 -11.26
N GLN A 166 -7.04 -6.94 -10.37
CA GLN A 166 -7.82 -8.15 -10.58
C GLN A 166 -8.77 -8.00 -11.76
N GLN A 167 -9.44 -6.84 -11.87
CA GLN A 167 -10.30 -6.51 -13.01
C GLN A 167 -9.53 -6.57 -14.33
N ARG A 168 -8.35 -5.94 -14.41
CA ARG A 168 -7.51 -6.01 -15.62
C ARG A 168 -7.14 -7.45 -16.00
N ILE A 169 -6.76 -8.29 -15.03
CA ILE A 169 -6.44 -9.70 -15.28
C ILE A 169 -7.66 -10.45 -15.82
N ASN A 170 -8.83 -10.25 -15.21
CA ASN A 170 -10.07 -10.91 -15.63
C ASN A 170 -10.45 -10.51 -17.06
N SER A 171 -10.32 -9.22 -17.42
CA SER A 171 -10.58 -8.77 -18.80
C SER A 171 -9.64 -9.42 -19.81
N PHE A 172 -8.35 -9.53 -19.51
CA PHE A 172 -7.40 -10.21 -20.41
C PHE A 172 -7.70 -11.71 -20.56
N LEU A 173 -8.10 -12.39 -19.48
CA LEU A 173 -8.48 -13.80 -19.55
C LEU A 173 -9.72 -14.01 -20.43
N GLN A 174 -10.73 -13.14 -20.30
CA GLN A 174 -11.92 -13.18 -21.15
C GLN A 174 -11.58 -12.95 -22.63
N GLU A 175 -10.70 -11.99 -22.94
CA GLU A 175 -10.23 -11.76 -24.30
C GLU A 175 -9.55 -13.01 -24.88
N LEU A 176 -8.66 -13.67 -24.12
CA LEU A 176 -7.98 -14.89 -24.56
C LEU A 176 -8.94 -16.06 -24.79
N GLU A 177 -9.96 -16.23 -23.95
CA GLU A 177 -11.01 -17.25 -24.14
C GLU A 177 -11.79 -17.00 -25.44
N THR A 178 -12.18 -15.75 -25.71
CA THR A 178 -12.92 -15.42 -26.94
C THR A 178 -12.10 -15.66 -28.20
N VAL A 179 -10.80 -15.34 -28.20
CA VAL A 179 -9.88 -15.63 -29.31
C VAL A 179 -9.75 -17.14 -29.51
N THR A 180 -9.53 -17.89 -28.44
CA THR A 180 -9.38 -19.36 -28.49
C THR A 180 -10.62 -20.05 -29.04
N ILE A 181 -11.83 -19.59 -28.67
CA ILE A 181 -13.09 -20.10 -29.21
C ILE A 181 -13.22 -19.80 -30.71
N ARG A 182 -12.82 -18.60 -31.17
CA ARG A 182 -12.84 -18.25 -32.60
C ARG A 182 -11.92 -19.14 -33.44
N TYR A 183 -10.76 -19.52 -32.92
CA TYR A 183 -9.83 -20.43 -33.61
C TYR A 183 -10.25 -21.92 -33.54
N ARG A 184 -11.09 -22.32 -32.57
CA ARG A 184 -11.62 -23.69 -32.46
C ARG A 184 -12.87 -23.97 -33.30
N ARG A 185 -13.57 -22.96 -33.82
CA ARG A 185 -14.60 -23.18 -34.83
C ARG A 185 -13.92 -23.30 -36.20
N PRO A 186 -13.84 -24.48 -36.84
CA PRO A 186 -13.45 -24.52 -38.23
C PRO A 186 -14.43 -23.66 -39.03
N PRO A 187 -13.98 -22.92 -40.07
CA PRO A 187 -14.93 -22.35 -41.01
C PRO A 187 -15.77 -23.51 -41.52
N THR A 188 -17.10 -23.41 -41.37
CA THR A 188 -18.02 -24.34 -42.02
C THR A 188 -17.86 -24.15 -43.52
N LEU A 189 -16.90 -24.87 -44.11
CA LEU A 189 -16.83 -25.11 -45.54
C LEU A 189 -18.10 -25.87 -45.89
N SER A 190 -19.06 -25.13 -46.41
CA SER A 190 -20.23 -25.64 -47.13
C SER A 190 -19.72 -26.54 -48.27
N TRP A 191 -19.66 -27.85 -48.02
CA TRP A 191 -19.44 -28.90 -49.02
C TRP A 191 -20.66 -29.09 -49.92
N ARG A 192 -21.13 -28.05 -50.60
CA ARG A 192 -22.13 -28.17 -51.66
C ARG A 192 -21.68 -27.40 -52.89
N LEU A 193 -21.76 -28.10 -54.02
CA LEU A 193 -21.34 -27.76 -55.38
C LEU A 193 -19.95 -28.31 -55.72
N TRP A 194 -19.81 -28.86 -56.93
CA TRP A 194 -18.80 -29.83 -57.41
C TRP A 194 -19.15 -31.30 -57.18
N ASN A 195 -20.34 -31.68 -57.67
CA ASN A 195 -20.59 -32.94 -58.37
C ASN A 195 -21.95 -32.82 -59.06
N ASN A 196 -21.95 -32.18 -60.23
CA ASN A 196 -22.98 -32.35 -61.25
C ASN A 196 -22.44 -31.82 -62.58
N ILE A 197 -22.21 -32.77 -63.49
CA ILE A 197 -22.11 -32.68 -64.96
C ILE A 197 -20.78 -32.14 -65.51
#